data_AF-A0A1E8PXZ0-F1
#
_entry.id   AF-A0A1E8PXZ0-F1
#
_cell.length_a   1.000
_cell.length_b   1.000
_cell.length_c   1.000
_cell.angle_alpha   90.00
_cell.angle_beta   90.00
_cell.angle_gamma   90.00
#
_symmetry.space_group_name_H-M   'P 1'
#
loop_
_entity.id
_entity.type
_entity.pdbx_description
1 polymer ?
#
loop_
_entity_poly.entity_id
_entity_poly.type
_entity_poly.pdbx_seq_one_letter_code
_entity_poly.pdbx_strand_id
1 'polypeptide(L)'
;MGNKRSSDGGGTVGGFIVGVIVLVALVPKPVWIALGVCVAAALLIWLVSALVAADRKRRAEAEERERAERIERAAAAKREREDRARREKQARIDALGKDNAALVEKALHSVTVVTGSEAARKGWLGDVDFSADIAGINDAFGKAHALRGVTDRLSALDKPSADDRRILAEARTTIAGLERTACERVELIAKCAREAQLVDRCLRAERTDARVAEERAQLHGQLSAMLYGVEATPTPDPADSTAEVVRTRVRAYLEIKNQIDRTRGVDR
;
A
#
# COMPACT_ATOMS: atom_id res chain seq x y z
N MET A 1 19.70 -79.41 33.98
CA MET A 1 18.60 -80.20 34.57
C MET A 1 17.31 -79.54 34.10
N GLY A 2 16.68 -80.06 33.05
CA GLY A 2 15.51 -80.94 33.15
C GLY A 2 14.25 -80.09 32.94
N ASN A 3 13.26 -80.43 32.13
CA ASN A 3 13.01 -81.62 31.34
C ASN A 3 12.00 -81.26 30.24
N LYS A 4 12.04 -82.01 29.15
CA LYS A 4 11.04 -82.08 28.08
C LYS A 4 9.59 -82.14 28.60
N ARG A 5 8.64 -81.58 27.85
CA ARG A 5 7.61 -82.38 27.15
C ARG A 5 6.73 -81.55 26.21
N SER A 6 6.75 -81.97 24.96
CA SER A 6 5.73 -81.79 23.94
C SER A 6 4.40 -82.41 24.37
N SER A 7 3.29 -81.74 24.09
CA SER A 7 2.02 -82.39 23.78
C SER A 7 1.09 -81.45 23.02
N ASP A 8 0.94 -81.73 21.73
CA ASP A 8 -0.29 -81.70 20.94
C ASP A 8 -1.42 -80.76 21.40
N GLY A 9 -1.55 -79.64 20.68
CA GLY A 9 -2.74 -78.79 20.64
C GLY A 9 -3.41 -78.81 19.27
N GLY A 10 -3.46 -79.96 18.60
CA GLY A 10 -4.09 -80.12 17.28
C GLY A 10 -5.62 -79.94 17.27
N GLY A 11 -6.26 -79.75 18.43
CA GLY A 11 -7.71 -79.58 18.56
C GLY A 11 -8.20 -78.12 18.66
N THR A 12 -7.35 -77.16 19.04
CA THR A 12 -7.79 -75.78 19.34
C THR A 12 -7.78 -74.86 18.12
N VAL A 13 -6.86 -75.03 17.18
CA VAL A 13 -6.84 -74.26 15.91
C VAL A 13 -7.96 -74.72 14.98
N GLY A 14 -8.26 -76.03 14.95
CA GLY A 14 -9.39 -76.59 14.21
C GLY A 14 -10.73 -76.10 14.77
N GLY A 15 -10.91 -76.11 16.10
CA GLY A 15 -12.14 -75.62 16.75
C GLY A 15 -12.37 -74.12 16.61
N PHE A 16 -11.32 -73.30 16.57
CA PHE A 16 -11.44 -71.84 16.38
C PHE A 16 -11.76 -71.49 14.93
N ILE A 17 -11.13 -72.16 13.96
CA ILE A 17 -11.43 -71.96 12.53
C ILE A 17 -12.84 -72.48 12.20
N VAL A 18 -13.21 -73.68 12.69
CA VAL A 18 -14.58 -74.22 12.52
C VAL A 18 -15.61 -73.36 13.27
N GLY A 19 -15.30 -72.91 14.48
CA GLY A 19 -16.16 -72.02 15.26
C GLY A 19 -16.40 -70.69 14.56
N VAL A 20 -15.35 -70.08 13.98
CA VAL A 20 -15.47 -68.86 13.16
C VAL A 20 -16.25 -69.13 11.88
N ILE A 21 -16.06 -70.28 11.21
CA ILE A 21 -16.81 -70.66 10.00
C ILE A 21 -18.30 -70.88 10.31
N VAL A 22 -18.63 -71.53 11.43
CA VAL A 22 -20.02 -71.75 11.86
C VAL A 22 -20.68 -70.42 12.27
N LEU A 23 -19.94 -69.53 12.96
CA LEU A 23 -20.43 -68.18 13.30
C LEU A 23 -20.65 -67.33 12.03
N VAL A 24 -19.76 -67.43 11.05
CA VAL A 24 -19.87 -66.79 9.73
C VAL A 24 -21.06 -67.34 8.93
N ALA A 25 -21.37 -68.63 9.05
CA ALA A 25 -22.50 -69.29 8.41
C ALA A 25 -23.86 -69.00 9.08
N LEU A 26 -23.89 -68.67 10.38
CA LEU A 26 -25.10 -68.26 11.12
C LEU A 26 -25.51 -66.81 10.86
N VAL A 27 -24.60 -65.99 10.32
CA VAL A 27 -24.89 -64.61 9.94
C VAL A 27 -25.80 -64.62 8.70
N PRO A 28 -27.01 -64.05 8.78
CA PRO A 28 -27.94 -64.01 7.66
C PRO A 28 -27.27 -63.41 6.41
N LYS A 29 -27.45 -64.04 5.24
CA LYS A 29 -26.99 -63.54 3.92
C LYS A 29 -27.13 -62.01 3.71
N PRO A 30 -28.22 -61.33 4.16
CA PRO A 30 -28.31 -59.87 4.04
C PRO A 30 -27.21 -59.09 4.79
N VAL A 31 -26.64 -59.60 5.87
CA VAL A 31 -25.56 -58.94 6.63
C VAL A 31 -24.25 -58.95 5.84
N TRP A 32 -23.94 -60.04 5.13
CA TRP A 32 -22.79 -60.12 4.23
C TRP A 32 -22.91 -59.13 3.05
N ILE A 33 -24.13 -58.96 2.53
CA ILE A 33 -24.41 -57.96 1.48
C ILE A 33 -24.22 -56.55 2.04
N ALA A 34 -24.75 -56.26 3.23
CA ALA A 34 -24.58 -54.95 3.87
C ALA A 34 -23.10 -54.63 4.15
N LEU A 35 -22.33 -55.59 4.64
CA LEU A 35 -20.89 -55.44 4.88
C LEU A 35 -20.14 -55.15 3.56
N GLY A 36 -20.46 -55.89 2.49
CA GLY A 36 -19.89 -55.66 1.16
C GLY A 36 -20.21 -54.27 0.62
N VAL A 37 -21.43 -53.78 0.80
CA VAL A 37 -21.84 -52.41 0.42
C VAL A 37 -21.09 -51.36 1.24
N CYS A 38 -20.93 -51.55 2.55
CA CYS A 38 -20.17 -50.63 3.39
C CYS A 38 -18.69 -50.55 2.98
N VAL A 39 -18.06 -51.69 2.68
CA VAL A 39 -16.67 -51.73 2.20
C VAL A 39 -16.55 -51.05 0.83
N ALA A 40 -17.48 -51.32 -0.09
CA ALA A 40 -17.50 -50.67 -1.40
C ALA A 40 -17.68 -49.15 -1.28
N ALA A 41 -18.59 -48.69 -0.41
CA ALA A 41 -18.80 -47.27 -0.14
C ALA A 41 -17.55 -46.60 0.46
N ALA A 42 -16.88 -47.26 1.41
CA ALA A 42 -15.64 -46.75 2.01
C ALA A 42 -14.51 -46.63 0.96
N LEU A 43 -14.37 -47.62 0.07
CA LEU A 43 -13.40 -47.57 -1.02
C LEU A 43 -13.71 -46.44 -2.03
N LEU A 44 -14.98 -46.23 -2.35
CA LEU A 44 -15.40 -45.12 -3.21
C LEU A 44 -15.11 -43.75 -2.58
N ILE A 45 -15.44 -43.57 -1.29
CA ILE A 45 -15.13 -42.34 -0.56
C ILE A 45 -13.63 -42.10 -0.51
N TRP A 46 -12.84 -43.14 -0.23
CA TRP A 46 -11.38 -43.05 -0.22
C TRP A 46 -10.83 -42.64 -1.60
N LEU A 47 -11.28 -43.28 -2.68
CA LEU A 47 -10.86 -42.98 -4.05
C LEU A 47 -11.16 -41.51 -4.41
N VAL A 48 -12.36 -41.02 -4.10
CA VAL A 48 -12.75 -39.63 -4.34
C VAL A 48 -11.88 -38.67 -3.51
N SER A 49 -11.64 -38.97 -2.24
CA SER A 49 -10.79 -38.15 -1.38
C SER A 49 -9.34 -38.09 -1.87
N ALA A 50 -8.79 -39.19 -2.37
CA ALA A 50 -7.44 -39.28 -2.93
C ALA A 50 -7.31 -38.47 -4.23
N LEU A 51 -8.31 -38.52 -5.11
CA LEU A 51 -8.35 -37.72 -6.33
C LEU A 51 -8.41 -36.22 -6.02
N VAL A 52 -9.24 -35.80 -5.06
CA VAL A 52 -9.33 -34.40 -4.62
C VAL A 52 -8.03 -33.92 -3.98
N ALA A 53 -7.39 -34.75 -3.15
CA ALA A 53 -6.10 -34.41 -2.54
C ALA A 53 -4.98 -34.25 -3.59
N ALA A 54 -4.95 -35.11 -4.61
CA ALA A 54 -4.00 -35.02 -5.71
C ALA A 54 -4.22 -33.75 -6.56
N ASP A 55 -5.48 -33.40 -6.85
CA ASP A 55 -5.80 -32.17 -7.59
C ASP A 55 -5.42 -30.91 -6.80
N ARG A 56 -5.70 -30.88 -5.49
CA ARG A 56 -5.28 -29.78 -4.60
C ARG A 56 -3.76 -29.60 -4.57
N LYS A 57 -3.01 -30.70 -4.51
CA LYS A 57 -1.54 -30.64 -4.54
C LYS A 57 -1.02 -30.10 -5.88
N ARG A 58 -1.58 -30.54 -7.01
CA ARG A 58 -1.22 -30.03 -8.34
C ARG A 58 -1.54 -28.54 -8.49
N ARG A 59 -2.68 -28.08 -7.98
CA ARG A 59 -3.04 -26.65 -7.97
C ARG A 59 -2.09 -25.83 -7.11
N ALA A 60 -1.73 -26.31 -5.92
CA ALA A 60 -0.75 -25.63 -5.06
C ALA A 60 0.63 -25.50 -5.74
N GLU A 61 1.13 -26.57 -6.36
CA GLU A 61 2.40 -26.54 -7.11
C GLU A 61 2.32 -25.62 -8.34
N ALA A 62 1.18 -25.56 -9.03
CA ALA A 62 0.96 -24.66 -10.15
C ALA A 62 0.92 -23.19 -9.70
N GLU A 63 0.25 -22.88 -8.59
CA GLU A 63 0.22 -21.53 -8.02
C GLU A 63 1.61 -21.07 -7.54
N GLU A 64 2.41 -21.96 -6.95
CA GLU A 64 3.79 -21.65 -6.56
C GLU A 64 4.67 -21.35 -7.77
N ARG A 65 4.53 -22.12 -8.85
CA ARG A 65 5.23 -21.87 -10.12
C ARG A 65 4.80 -20.54 -10.74
N GLU A 66 3.50 -20.25 -10.77
CA GLU A 66 3.02 -18.96 -11.27
C GLU A 66 3.56 -17.79 -10.45
N ARG A 67 3.60 -17.91 -9.12
CA ARG A 67 4.17 -16.86 -8.26
C ARG A 67 5.67 -16.69 -8.52
N ALA A 68 6.42 -17.79 -8.62
CA ALA A 68 7.83 -17.76 -8.95
C ALA A 68 8.08 -17.11 -10.32
N GLU A 69 7.32 -17.51 -11.35
CA GLU A 69 7.39 -16.91 -12.68
C GLU A 69 7.01 -15.43 -12.68
N ARG A 70 5.99 -15.01 -11.93
CA ARG A 70 5.61 -13.58 -11.81
C ARG A 70 6.72 -12.77 -11.16
N ILE A 71 7.36 -13.31 -10.12
CA ILE A 71 8.50 -12.67 -9.45
C ILE A 71 9.69 -12.58 -10.42
N GLU A 72 9.98 -13.65 -11.15
CA GLU A 72 11.07 -13.69 -12.12
C GLU A 72 10.81 -12.70 -13.28
N ARG A 73 9.60 -12.69 -13.84
CA ARG A 73 9.19 -11.74 -14.89
C ARG A 73 9.24 -10.30 -14.38
N ALA A 74 8.79 -10.04 -13.15
CA ALA A 74 8.87 -8.71 -12.55
C ALA A 74 10.34 -8.29 -12.32
N ALA A 75 11.19 -9.20 -11.88
CA ALA A 75 12.62 -8.96 -11.70
C ALA A 75 13.34 -8.73 -13.05
N ALA A 76 13.03 -9.53 -14.06
CA ALA A 76 13.56 -9.37 -15.42
C ALA A 76 13.10 -8.05 -16.04
N ALA A 77 11.81 -7.72 -15.94
CA ALA A 77 11.28 -6.43 -16.40
C ALA A 77 11.91 -5.25 -15.67
N LYS A 78 12.18 -5.37 -14.36
CA LYS A 78 12.89 -4.35 -13.60
C LYS A 78 14.32 -4.18 -14.09
N ARG A 79 15.07 -5.27 -14.27
CA ARG A 79 16.44 -5.24 -14.81
C ARG A 79 16.49 -4.61 -16.19
N GLU A 80 15.57 -5.00 -17.08
CA GLU A 80 15.49 -4.45 -18.42
C GLU A 80 15.18 -2.94 -18.43
N ARG A 81 14.32 -2.48 -17.51
CA ARG A 81 14.06 -1.03 -17.33
C ARG A 81 15.30 -0.29 -16.82
N GLU A 82 15.99 -0.84 -15.84
CA GLU A 82 17.23 -0.25 -15.30
C GLU A 82 18.34 -0.22 -16.36
N ASP A 83 18.49 -1.27 -17.15
CA ASP A 83 19.47 -1.34 -18.23
C ASP A 83 19.15 -0.36 -19.35
N ARG A 84 17.88 -0.21 -19.73
CA ARG A 84 17.43 0.83 -20.66
C ARG A 84 17.76 2.22 -20.14
N ALA A 85 17.40 2.52 -18.89
CA ALA A 85 17.68 3.81 -18.27
C ALA A 85 19.20 4.11 -18.20
N ARG A 86 20.02 3.09 -17.92
CA ARG A 86 21.49 3.23 -17.93
C ARG A 86 22.01 3.53 -19.33
N ARG A 87 21.52 2.83 -20.35
CA ARG A 87 21.92 3.04 -21.76
C ARG A 87 21.52 4.42 -22.25
N GLU A 88 20.30 4.86 -21.97
CA GLU A 88 19.81 6.20 -22.33
C GLU A 88 20.64 7.29 -21.65
N LYS A 89 20.93 7.12 -20.36
CA LYS A 89 21.80 8.03 -19.61
C LYS A 89 23.21 8.09 -20.20
N GLN A 90 23.79 6.93 -20.54
CA GLN A 90 25.12 6.88 -21.13
C GLN A 90 25.14 7.53 -22.51
N ALA A 91 24.18 7.22 -23.38
CA ALA A 91 24.06 7.83 -24.70
C ALA A 91 23.93 9.37 -24.60
N ARG A 92 23.24 9.88 -23.58
CA ARG A 92 23.14 11.33 -23.33
C ARG A 92 24.46 11.94 -22.86
N ILE A 93 25.18 11.25 -21.97
CA ILE A 93 26.51 11.68 -21.53
C ILE A 93 27.48 11.71 -22.71
N ASP A 94 27.44 10.70 -23.58
CA ASP A 94 28.30 10.62 -24.75
C ASP A 94 27.98 11.73 -25.77
N ALA A 95 26.70 12.10 -25.92
CA ALA A 95 26.27 13.14 -26.85
C ALA A 95 26.52 14.58 -26.35
N LEU A 96 26.35 14.83 -25.05
CA LEU A 96 26.31 16.18 -24.48
C LEU A 96 27.48 16.50 -23.56
N GLY A 97 28.22 15.49 -23.10
CA GLY A 97 29.11 15.59 -21.96
C GLY A 97 28.37 15.47 -20.63
N LYS A 98 29.11 15.06 -19.58
CA LYS A 98 28.56 14.72 -18.26
C LYS A 98 27.74 15.85 -17.62
N ASP A 99 28.27 17.08 -17.63
CA ASP A 99 27.66 18.21 -16.92
C ASP A 99 26.40 18.70 -17.64
N ASN A 100 26.47 18.85 -18.96
CA ASN A 100 25.32 19.24 -19.77
C ASN A 100 24.22 18.16 -19.76
N ALA A 101 24.59 16.87 -19.76
CA ALA A 101 23.64 15.78 -19.59
C ALA A 101 22.88 15.88 -18.25
N ALA A 102 23.56 16.23 -17.15
CA ALA A 102 22.91 16.40 -15.85
C ALA A 102 21.91 17.57 -15.85
N LEU A 103 22.19 18.65 -16.59
CA LEU A 103 21.25 19.78 -16.74
C LEU A 103 20.00 19.39 -17.55
N VAL A 104 20.15 18.58 -18.59
CA VAL A 104 19.02 18.03 -19.35
C VAL A 104 18.16 17.12 -18.46
N GLU A 105 18.76 16.26 -17.64
CA GLU A 105 18.00 15.44 -16.68
C GLU A 105 17.21 16.31 -15.69
N LYS A 106 17.82 17.40 -15.18
CA LYS A 106 17.15 18.35 -14.31
C LYS A 106 15.95 19.02 -15.01
N ALA A 107 16.08 19.38 -16.27
CA ALA A 107 14.99 19.93 -17.07
C ALA A 107 13.86 18.90 -17.26
N LEU A 108 14.17 17.67 -17.67
CA LEU A 108 13.18 16.61 -17.85
C LEU A 108 12.45 16.26 -16.55
N HIS A 109 13.17 16.23 -15.43
CA HIS A 109 12.55 16.06 -14.12
C HIS A 109 11.57 17.20 -13.81
N SER A 110 11.96 18.45 -14.08
CA SER A 110 11.11 19.62 -13.89
C SER A 110 9.86 19.57 -14.77
N VAL A 111 9.98 19.14 -16.03
CA VAL A 111 8.84 18.88 -16.93
C VAL A 111 7.91 17.81 -16.36
N THR A 112 8.46 16.72 -15.83
CA THR A 112 7.68 15.64 -15.20
C THR A 112 6.89 16.17 -14.00
N VAL A 113 7.49 17.06 -13.20
CA VAL A 113 6.81 17.71 -12.07
C VAL A 113 5.66 18.60 -12.53
N VAL A 114 5.86 19.42 -13.57
CA VAL A 114 4.79 20.31 -14.09
C VAL A 114 3.65 19.47 -14.66
N THR A 115 3.94 18.55 -15.56
CA THR A 115 2.92 17.73 -16.26
C THR A 115 2.18 16.77 -15.32
N GLY A 116 2.86 16.28 -14.26
CA GLY A 116 2.25 15.45 -13.23
C GLY A 116 1.46 16.21 -12.15
N SER A 117 1.49 17.54 -12.17
CA SER A 117 0.81 18.38 -11.16
C SER A 117 -0.71 18.22 -11.21
N GLU A 118 -1.36 18.48 -10.08
CA GLU A 118 -2.82 18.59 -10.04
C GLU A 118 -3.31 19.79 -10.85
N ALA A 119 -2.57 20.89 -10.83
CA ALA A 119 -2.80 22.07 -11.63
C ALA A 119 -2.88 21.74 -13.14
N ALA A 120 -1.92 20.98 -13.68
CA ALA A 120 -1.94 20.54 -15.08
C ALA A 120 -3.15 19.64 -15.38
N ARG A 121 -3.39 18.63 -14.54
CA ARG A 121 -4.50 17.67 -14.75
C ARG A 121 -5.89 18.31 -14.70
N LYS A 122 -6.05 19.37 -13.91
CA LYS A 122 -7.29 20.14 -13.82
C LYS A 122 -7.38 21.27 -14.85
N GLY A 123 -6.39 21.40 -15.74
CA GLY A 123 -6.36 22.41 -16.79
C GLY A 123 -6.00 23.83 -16.33
N TRP A 124 -5.57 24.02 -15.08
CA TRP A 124 -5.17 25.34 -14.57
C TRP A 124 -3.94 25.93 -15.27
N LEU A 125 -3.08 25.06 -15.81
CA LEU A 125 -1.86 25.46 -16.51
C LEU A 125 -2.04 25.58 -18.03
N GLY A 126 -3.24 25.28 -18.55
CA GLY A 126 -3.49 25.18 -19.99
C GLY A 126 -2.74 24.02 -20.66
N ASP A 127 -2.55 24.15 -21.97
CA ASP A 127 -1.76 23.19 -22.76
C ASP A 127 -0.27 23.42 -22.51
N VAL A 128 0.33 22.51 -21.74
CA VAL A 128 1.74 22.58 -21.37
C VAL A 128 2.56 21.66 -22.28
N ASP A 129 3.32 22.26 -23.20
CA ASP A 129 4.27 21.55 -24.06
C ASP A 129 5.67 22.16 -23.96
N PHE A 130 6.62 21.40 -23.42
CA PHE A 130 8.04 21.80 -23.31
C PHE A 130 8.92 21.17 -24.41
N SER A 131 8.33 20.49 -25.41
CA SER A 131 9.08 19.74 -26.42
C SER A 131 10.06 20.63 -27.18
N ALA A 132 9.64 21.84 -27.55
CA ALA A 132 10.49 22.81 -28.24
C ALA A 132 11.65 23.30 -27.37
N ASP A 133 11.41 23.51 -26.07
CA ASP A 133 12.46 23.93 -25.14
C ASP A 133 13.49 22.83 -24.90
N ILE A 134 13.04 21.59 -24.68
CA ILE A 134 13.92 20.44 -24.50
C ILE A 134 14.75 20.18 -25.78
N ALA A 135 14.13 20.29 -26.95
CA ALA A 135 14.84 20.18 -28.23
C ALA A 135 15.92 21.26 -28.35
N GLY A 136 15.59 22.53 -28.04
CA GLY A 136 16.55 23.63 -28.06
C GLY A 136 17.70 23.47 -27.07
N ILE A 137 17.43 22.97 -25.85
CA ILE A 137 18.47 22.68 -24.85
C ILE A 137 19.41 21.57 -25.35
N ASN A 138 18.87 20.47 -25.87
CA ASN A 138 19.67 19.36 -26.40
C ASN A 138 20.54 19.80 -27.58
N ASP A 139 19.99 20.58 -28.51
CA ASP A 139 20.72 21.08 -29.67
C ASP A 139 21.86 22.03 -29.25
N ALA A 140 21.58 22.98 -28.36
CA ALA A 140 22.59 23.91 -27.87
C ALA A 140 23.74 23.20 -27.13
N PHE A 141 23.42 22.29 -26.20
CA PHE A 141 24.44 21.52 -25.49
C PHE A 141 25.19 20.54 -26.39
N GLY A 142 24.51 19.90 -27.34
CA GLY A 142 25.15 19.00 -28.30
C GLY A 142 26.15 19.75 -29.19
N LYS A 143 25.76 20.92 -29.71
CA LYS A 143 26.65 21.80 -30.47
C LYS A 143 27.83 22.29 -29.63
N ALA A 144 27.59 22.71 -28.39
CA ALA A 144 28.64 23.13 -27.48
C ALA A 144 29.64 22.00 -27.20
N HIS A 145 29.16 20.78 -26.96
CA HIS A 145 30.00 19.61 -26.73
C HIS A 145 30.84 19.24 -27.95
N ALA A 146 30.22 19.22 -29.13
CA ALA A 146 30.92 18.95 -30.39
C ALA A 146 31.98 20.01 -30.69
N LEU A 147 31.66 21.30 -30.51
CA LEU A 147 32.61 22.40 -30.67
C LEU A 147 33.77 22.28 -29.67
N ARG A 148 33.51 21.93 -28.41
CA ARG A 148 34.54 21.69 -27.39
C ARG A 148 35.48 20.57 -27.84
N GLY A 149 34.96 19.43 -28.31
CA GLY A 149 35.80 18.33 -28.79
C GLY A 149 36.70 18.68 -29.99
N VAL A 150 36.28 19.58 -30.89
CA VAL A 150 37.14 20.09 -31.97
C VAL A 150 38.14 21.14 -31.45
N THR A 151 37.68 22.05 -30.60
CA THR A 151 38.48 23.10 -29.97
C THR A 151 39.64 22.50 -29.17
N ASP A 152 39.38 21.45 -28.39
CA ASP A 152 40.38 20.78 -27.58
C ASP A 152 41.46 20.13 -28.47
N ARG A 153 41.03 19.44 -29.55
CA ARG A 153 41.96 18.84 -30.52
C ARG A 153 42.83 19.87 -31.24
N LEU A 154 42.23 20.97 -31.70
CA LEU A 154 42.97 22.06 -32.34
C LEU A 154 43.94 22.73 -31.36
N SER A 155 43.53 22.91 -30.11
CA SER A 155 44.37 23.52 -29.07
C SER A 155 45.55 22.66 -28.63
N ALA A 156 45.49 21.34 -28.86
CA ALA A 156 46.55 20.39 -28.55
C ALA A 156 47.63 20.29 -29.63
N LEU A 157 47.44 20.93 -30.79
CA LEU A 157 48.45 20.92 -31.86
C LEU A 157 49.65 21.82 -31.49
N ASP A 158 50.84 21.37 -31.84
CA ASP A 158 52.06 22.16 -31.66
C ASP A 158 52.13 23.35 -32.62
N LYS A 159 52.68 24.47 -32.12
CA LYS A 159 52.93 25.71 -32.88
C LYS A 159 51.64 26.32 -33.50
N PRO A 160 50.67 26.74 -32.68
CA PRO A 160 49.43 27.33 -33.19
C PRO A 160 49.69 28.61 -33.98
N SER A 161 49.06 28.74 -35.15
CA SER A 161 49.09 29.95 -35.97
C SER A 161 48.29 31.08 -35.31
N ALA A 162 48.43 32.30 -35.84
CA ALA A 162 47.61 33.42 -35.38
C ALA A 162 46.12 33.20 -35.67
N ASP A 163 45.80 32.50 -36.77
CA ASP A 163 44.43 32.19 -37.14
C ASP A 163 43.83 31.11 -36.21
N ASP A 164 44.59 30.08 -35.86
CA ASP A 164 44.16 29.05 -34.90
C ASP A 164 43.79 29.68 -33.56
N ARG A 165 44.62 30.60 -33.06
CA ARG A 165 44.33 31.33 -31.80
C ARG A 165 43.04 32.14 -31.90
N ARG A 166 42.79 32.79 -33.05
CA ARG A 166 41.58 33.57 -33.30
C ARG A 166 40.33 32.68 -33.31
N ILE A 167 40.37 31.59 -34.08
CA ILE A 167 39.26 30.63 -34.20
C ILE A 167 38.97 29.95 -32.85
N LEU A 168 40.01 29.59 -32.08
CA LEU A 168 39.84 29.01 -30.74
C LEU A 168 39.16 29.99 -29.77
N ALA A 169 39.49 31.28 -29.84
CA ALA A 169 38.86 32.30 -29.00
C ALA A 169 37.38 32.50 -29.38
N GLU A 170 37.07 32.51 -30.67
CA GLU A 170 35.70 32.59 -31.18
C GLU A 170 34.90 31.36 -30.77
N ALA A 171 35.44 30.15 -30.98
CA ALA A 171 34.79 28.90 -30.61
C ALA A 171 34.47 28.84 -29.10
N ARG A 172 35.41 29.25 -28.24
CA ARG A 172 35.18 29.33 -26.78
C ARG A 172 34.05 30.29 -26.42
N THR A 173 33.98 31.44 -27.09
CA THR A 173 32.90 32.43 -26.89
C THR A 173 31.54 31.86 -27.31
N THR A 174 31.50 31.19 -28.47
CA THR A 174 30.28 30.53 -28.97
C THR A 174 29.83 29.38 -28.06
N ILE A 175 30.74 28.54 -27.59
CA ILE A 175 30.45 27.46 -26.61
C ILE A 175 29.80 28.06 -25.37
N ALA A 176 30.39 29.10 -24.78
CA ALA A 176 29.86 29.76 -23.59
C ALA A 176 28.48 30.40 -23.84
N GLY A 177 28.25 30.95 -25.04
CA GLY A 177 26.95 31.48 -25.45
C GLY A 177 25.87 30.40 -25.52
N LEU A 178 26.16 29.28 -26.18
CA LEU A 178 25.24 28.15 -26.30
C LEU A 178 24.88 27.56 -24.94
N GLU A 179 25.88 27.32 -24.09
CA GLU A 179 25.68 26.75 -22.75
C GLU A 179 24.87 27.69 -21.87
N ARG A 180 25.14 29.00 -21.89
CA ARG A 180 24.39 29.99 -21.13
C ARG A 180 22.92 30.02 -21.54
N THR A 181 22.62 30.12 -22.82
CA THR A 181 21.22 30.14 -23.30
C THR A 181 20.48 28.85 -22.94
N ALA A 182 21.15 27.69 -23.02
CA ALA A 182 20.56 26.42 -22.60
C ALA A 182 20.31 26.37 -21.08
N CYS A 183 21.28 26.83 -20.26
CA CYS A 183 21.12 26.92 -18.81
C CYS A 183 19.96 27.83 -18.41
N GLU A 184 19.83 29.00 -19.03
CA GLU A 184 18.71 29.93 -18.78
C GLU A 184 17.36 29.26 -19.04
N ARG A 185 17.23 28.47 -20.12
CA ARG A 185 16.01 27.70 -20.40
C ARG A 185 15.76 26.60 -19.36
N VAL A 186 16.79 25.86 -18.95
CA VAL A 186 16.68 24.85 -17.88
C VAL A 186 16.16 25.50 -16.59
N GLU A 187 16.64 26.69 -16.25
CA GLU A 187 16.21 27.43 -15.06
C GLU A 187 14.77 27.92 -15.15
N LEU A 188 14.32 28.37 -16.32
CA LEU A 188 12.93 28.74 -16.57
C LEU A 188 12.00 27.54 -16.38
N ILE A 189 12.32 26.38 -16.96
CA ILE A 189 11.53 25.14 -16.77
C ILE A 189 11.50 24.76 -15.28
N ALA A 190 12.63 24.86 -14.58
CA ALA A 190 12.69 24.58 -13.14
C ALA A 190 11.84 25.56 -12.33
N LYS A 191 11.70 26.81 -12.78
CA LYS A 191 10.81 27.80 -12.16
C LYS A 191 9.34 27.44 -12.37
N CYS A 192 8.94 27.06 -13.59
CA CYS A 192 7.59 26.57 -13.87
C CYS A 192 7.22 25.38 -12.98
N ALA A 193 8.15 24.45 -12.73
CA ALA A 193 7.93 23.34 -11.81
C ALA A 193 7.63 23.79 -10.37
N ARG A 194 8.35 24.79 -9.85
CA ARG A 194 8.10 25.34 -8.51
C ARG A 194 6.75 26.05 -8.43
N GLU A 195 6.37 26.78 -9.48
CA GLU A 195 5.09 27.48 -9.56
C GLU A 195 3.92 26.50 -9.65
N ALA A 196 4.01 25.45 -10.48
CA ALA A 196 3.01 24.38 -10.54
C ALA A 196 2.83 23.70 -9.16
N GLN A 197 3.92 23.43 -8.44
CA GLN A 197 3.86 22.88 -7.08
C GLN A 197 3.22 23.86 -6.08
N LEU A 198 3.37 25.17 -6.27
CA LEU A 198 2.73 26.16 -5.42
C LEU A 198 1.22 26.14 -5.63
N VAL A 199 0.75 26.11 -6.88
CA VAL A 199 -0.68 25.97 -7.21
C VAL A 199 -1.24 24.69 -6.59
N ASP A 200 -0.54 23.57 -6.73
CA ASP A 200 -0.93 22.30 -6.10
C ASP A 200 -1.08 22.40 -4.57
N ARG A 201 -0.20 23.16 -3.91
CA ARG A 201 -0.31 23.41 -2.46
C ARG A 201 -1.53 24.25 -2.14
N CYS A 202 -1.81 25.31 -2.91
CA CYS A 202 -3.00 26.13 -2.73
C CYS A 202 -4.28 25.30 -2.91
N LEU A 203 -4.37 24.49 -3.97
CA LEU A 203 -5.52 23.61 -4.22
C LEU A 203 -5.73 22.55 -3.13
N ARG A 204 -4.66 22.11 -2.45
CA ARG A 204 -4.76 21.21 -1.28
C ARG A 204 -5.22 21.95 -0.03
N ALA A 205 -4.73 23.16 0.19
CA ALA A 205 -5.15 24.00 1.29
C ALA A 205 -6.65 24.31 1.18
N GLU A 206 -7.11 24.80 0.02
CA GLU A 206 -8.53 25.10 -0.24
C GLU A 206 -9.46 23.90 0.04
N ARG A 207 -9.08 22.70 -0.40
CA ARG A 207 -9.87 21.48 -0.10
C ARG A 207 -9.89 21.13 1.38
N THR A 208 -8.77 21.33 2.07
CA THR A 208 -8.67 21.05 3.51
C THR A 208 -9.53 22.05 4.28
N ASP A 209 -9.46 23.32 3.92
CA ASP A 209 -10.26 24.39 4.53
C ASP A 209 -11.76 24.16 4.29
N ALA A 210 -12.14 23.75 3.08
CA ALA A 210 -13.52 23.37 2.77
C ALA A 210 -14.00 22.20 3.64
N ARG A 211 -13.20 21.15 3.80
CA ARG A 211 -13.54 19.99 4.66
C ARG A 211 -13.64 20.39 6.13
N VAL A 212 -12.71 21.20 6.62
CA VAL A 212 -12.73 21.69 8.02
C VAL A 212 -13.94 22.59 8.26
N ALA A 213 -14.32 23.43 7.30
CA ALA A 213 -15.52 24.25 7.41
C ALA A 213 -16.79 23.39 7.46
N GLU A 214 -16.87 22.32 6.67
CA GLU A 214 -17.97 21.36 6.68
C GLU A 214 -18.05 20.59 8.02
N GLU A 215 -16.93 20.03 8.49
CA GLU A 215 -16.83 19.36 9.79
C GLU A 215 -17.22 20.30 10.94
N ARG A 216 -16.76 21.56 10.88
CA ARG A 216 -17.13 22.59 11.86
C ARG A 216 -18.62 22.86 11.85
N ALA A 217 -19.23 23.01 10.67
CA ALA A 217 -20.66 23.22 10.55
C ALA A 217 -21.45 22.04 11.12
N GLN A 218 -21.02 20.80 10.84
CA GLN A 218 -21.64 19.59 11.36
C GLN A 218 -21.54 19.51 12.89
N LEU A 219 -20.35 19.70 13.44
CA LEU A 219 -20.11 19.66 14.89
C LEU A 219 -20.85 20.79 15.62
N HIS A 220 -20.88 22.00 15.06
CA HIS A 220 -21.68 23.10 15.58
C HIS A 220 -23.18 22.75 15.58
N GLY A 221 -23.69 22.13 14.52
CA GLY A 221 -25.07 21.67 14.44
C GLY A 221 -25.40 20.63 15.51
N GLN A 222 -24.53 19.63 15.69
CA GLN A 222 -24.67 18.61 16.74
C GLN A 222 -24.63 19.21 18.15
N LEU A 223 -23.68 20.11 18.41
CA LEU A 223 -23.55 20.78 19.70
C LEU A 223 -24.77 21.66 20.00
N SER A 224 -25.26 22.41 19.01
CA SER A 224 -26.48 23.22 19.14
C SER A 224 -27.70 22.35 19.47
N ALA A 225 -27.84 21.20 18.80
CA ALA A 225 -28.90 20.25 19.11
C ALA A 225 -28.78 19.63 20.52
N MET A 226 -27.57 19.38 21.02
CA MET A 226 -27.38 18.89 22.40
C MET A 226 -27.67 19.96 23.45
N LEU A 227 -27.31 21.23 23.19
CA LEU A 227 -27.48 22.32 24.15
C LEU A 227 -28.93 22.82 24.22
N TYR A 228 -29.57 22.96 23.06
CA TYR A 228 -30.90 23.59 22.95
C TYR A 228 -32.00 22.63 22.48
N GLY A 229 -31.65 21.46 21.91
CA GLY A 229 -32.65 20.47 21.50
C GLY A 229 -33.34 19.74 22.66
N VAL A 230 -32.84 19.88 23.89
CA VAL A 230 -33.50 19.35 25.10
C VAL A 230 -34.67 20.24 25.54
N GLU A 231 -34.71 21.51 25.12
CA GLU A 231 -35.77 22.47 25.48
C GLU A 231 -37.12 22.15 24.80
N ALA A 232 -37.16 21.24 23.84
CA ALA A 232 -38.40 20.71 23.27
C ALA A 232 -39.00 19.53 24.08
N THR A 233 -38.32 19.07 25.13
CA THR A 233 -38.88 18.14 26.11
C THR A 233 -39.21 18.96 27.36
N PRO A 234 -40.45 19.00 27.85
CA PRO A 234 -40.76 19.70 29.09
C PRO A 234 -39.89 19.12 30.21
N THR A 235 -38.96 19.92 30.73
CA THR A 235 -38.22 19.59 31.94
C THR A 235 -39.26 19.46 33.07
N PRO A 236 -39.33 18.34 33.81
CA PRO A 236 -40.18 18.29 34.99
C PRO A 236 -39.70 19.38 35.94
N ASP A 237 -40.65 20.23 36.36
CA ASP A 237 -40.44 21.33 37.29
C ASP A 237 -39.64 20.82 38.51
N PRO A 238 -38.58 21.51 38.99
CA PRO A 238 -37.81 21.11 40.17
C PRO A 238 -38.64 20.82 41.44
N ALA A 239 -39.93 21.20 41.46
CA ALA A 239 -40.91 20.78 42.46
C ALA A 239 -41.16 19.24 42.51
N ASP A 240 -40.92 18.51 41.42
CA ASP A 240 -41.10 17.04 41.33
C ASP A 240 -39.80 16.25 41.55
N SER A 241 -38.78 16.89 42.13
CA SER A 241 -37.55 16.18 42.51
C SER A 241 -37.82 15.20 43.63
N THR A 242 -37.69 13.90 43.32
CA THR A 242 -37.77 12.80 44.30
C THR A 242 -36.79 13.02 45.46
N ALA A 243 -35.67 13.71 45.23
CA ALA A 243 -34.71 14.09 46.26
C ALA A 243 -35.24 15.14 47.26
N GLU A 244 -36.03 16.14 46.80
CA GLU A 244 -36.72 17.10 47.67
C GLU A 244 -37.81 16.41 48.51
N VAL A 245 -38.54 15.47 47.92
CA VAL A 245 -39.56 14.68 48.64
C VAL A 245 -38.92 13.85 49.75
N VAL A 246 -37.80 13.18 49.47
CA VAL A 246 -37.04 12.41 50.47
C VAL A 246 -36.51 13.34 51.56
N ARG A 247 -35.92 14.49 51.20
CA ARG A 247 -35.39 15.46 52.17
C ARG A 247 -36.48 16.03 53.09
N THR A 248 -37.66 16.27 52.54
CA THR A 248 -38.83 16.74 53.30
C THR A 248 -39.31 15.68 54.29
N ARG A 249 -39.41 14.41 53.87
CA ARG A 249 -39.79 13.30 54.76
C ARG A 249 -38.76 13.07 55.86
N VAL A 250 -37.46 13.18 55.56
CA VAL A 250 -36.40 13.07 56.56
C VAL A 250 -36.48 14.20 57.59
N ARG A 251 -36.73 15.45 57.18
CA ARG A 251 -36.95 16.56 58.12
C ARG A 251 -38.16 16.31 59.01
N ALA A 252 -39.30 15.91 58.43
CA ALA A 252 -40.50 15.61 59.21
C ALA A 252 -40.26 14.50 60.25
N TYR A 253 -39.52 13.44 59.87
CA TYR A 253 -39.14 12.38 60.81
C TYR A 253 -38.25 12.90 61.95
N LEU A 254 -37.25 13.72 61.63
CA LEU A 254 -36.34 14.30 62.64
C LEU A 254 -37.06 15.29 63.58
N GLU A 255 -38.03 16.05 63.07
CA GLU A 255 -38.88 16.96 63.84
C GLU A 255 -39.69 16.17 64.88
N ILE A 256 -40.38 15.11 64.44
CA ILE A 256 -41.18 14.24 65.33
C ILE A 256 -40.28 13.58 66.37
N LYS A 257 -39.10 13.09 65.98
CA LYS A 257 -38.16 12.47 66.91
C LYS A 257 -37.68 13.46 67.98
N ASN A 258 -37.33 14.69 67.59
CA ASN A 258 -36.96 15.74 68.53
C ASN A 258 -38.10 16.14 69.48
N GLN A 259 -39.36 16.14 69.01
CA GLN A 259 -40.52 16.40 69.88
C GLN A 259 -40.75 15.27 70.89
N ILE A 260 -40.53 14.01 70.51
CA ILE A 260 -40.61 12.85 71.42
C ILE A 260 -39.49 12.89 72.46
N ASP A 261 -38.26 13.23 72.05
CA ASP A 261 -37.13 13.30 72.98
C ASP A 261 -37.29 14.48 73.97
N ARG A 262 -37.86 15.62 73.53
CA ARG A 262 -38.21 16.74 74.42
C ARG A 262 -39.31 16.38 75.43
N THR A 263 -40.33 15.64 75.02
CA THR A 263 -41.41 15.21 75.95
C THR A 263 -40.92 14.14 76.92
N ARG A 264 -39.98 13.27 76.52
CA ARG A 264 -39.33 12.29 77.41
C ARG A 264 -38.27 12.88 78.36
N GLY A 265 -37.76 14.07 78.06
CA GLY A 265 -36.79 14.78 78.91
C GLY A 265 -37.40 15.63 80.03
N VAL A 266 -38.73 15.74 80.10
CA VAL A 266 -39.45 16.58 81.09
C VAL A 266 -39.94 15.77 82.31
N ASP A 267 -39.85 14.43 82.30
CA ASP A 267 -40.22 13.55 83.42
C ASP A 267 -39.01 12.99 84.21
N ARG A 268 -38.02 13.84 84.54
CA ARG A 268 -37.00 13.51 85.57
C ARG A 268 -36.77 14.66 86.53
#